data_AF-A0A7S3S0H3-F1
#
_entry.id   AF-A0A7S3S0H3-F1
#
_cell.length_a   1.000
_cell.length_b   1.000
_cell.length_c   1.000
_cell.angle_alpha   90.00
_cell.angle_beta   90.00
_cell.angle_gamma   90.00
#
_symmetry.space_group_name_H-M   'P 1'
#
loop_
_entity.id
_entity.type
_entity.pdbx_description
1 polymer ?
#
loop_
_entity_poly.entity_id
_entity_poly.type
_entity_poly.pdbx_seq_one_letter_code
_entity_poly.pdbx_strand_id
1 'polypeptide(L)'
;MALSAVPTTAEQALLLAFQGEPSTLDRPEQLLRSLCGIPRLEGRILAMMFKAQLEPDMDELLQQVDSLKAACEAVQGSAELQALMQIVLHIGNALNAGTARGNAAGFRPSALLKLAEHKAADKKTTLLHYTVEVVQTNAPKVRRVTALLPTLAQASRVSLEELRAKSADLARGMDQVERELTALEEAAEKEEERREALHREAMEAWSAAKEQRDEARRRHREGRAAARASEGGGGGGGGGG
;
A
#
# COMPACT_ATOMS: atom_id res chain seq x y z
N MET A 1 -4.27 8.58 -12.13
CA MET A 1 -4.29 10.03 -12.47
C MET A 1 -3.32 10.88 -11.63
N ALA A 2 -2.99 10.52 -10.38
CA ALA A 2 -2.04 11.31 -9.58
C ALA A 2 -0.56 11.14 -10.00
N LEU A 3 -0.09 9.91 -10.25
CA LEU A 3 1.31 9.68 -10.69
C LEU A 3 1.64 10.27 -12.06
N SER A 4 0.68 10.36 -12.98
CA SER A 4 0.88 10.96 -14.30
C SER A 4 1.15 12.46 -14.25
N ALA A 5 0.94 13.11 -13.09
CA ALA A 5 1.22 14.51 -12.85
C ALA A 5 2.56 14.74 -12.11
N VAL A 6 3.29 13.67 -11.77
CA VAL A 6 4.63 13.79 -11.19
C VAL A 6 5.60 14.19 -12.31
N PRO A 7 6.30 15.34 -12.20
CA PRO A 7 7.23 15.77 -13.23
C PRO A 7 8.39 14.78 -13.33
N THR A 8 8.74 14.42 -14.56
CA THR A 8 9.90 13.56 -14.86
C THR A 8 11.21 14.25 -14.50
N THR A 9 12.29 13.49 -14.34
CA THR A 9 13.62 14.06 -14.03
C THR A 9 14.06 15.11 -15.06
N ALA A 10 13.72 14.93 -16.34
CA ALA A 10 14.01 15.90 -17.39
C ALA A 10 13.19 17.20 -17.23
N GLU A 11 11.90 17.09 -16.93
CA GLU A 11 11.03 18.25 -16.68
C GLU A 11 11.44 19.00 -15.41
N GLN A 12 11.79 18.27 -14.34
CA GLN A 12 12.31 18.86 -13.12
C GLN A 12 13.58 19.67 -13.39
N ALA A 13 14.52 19.14 -14.18
CA ALA A 13 15.75 19.84 -14.52
C ALA A 13 15.47 21.14 -15.31
N LEU A 14 14.55 21.09 -16.28
CA LEU A 14 14.15 22.26 -17.07
C LEU A 14 13.47 23.33 -16.20
N LEU A 15 12.52 22.90 -15.35
CA LEU A 15 11.75 23.80 -14.50
C LEU A 15 12.60 24.42 -13.38
N LEU A 16 13.57 23.69 -12.84
CA LEU A 16 14.50 24.20 -11.82
C LEU A 16 15.60 25.10 -12.42
N ALA A 17 16.00 24.86 -13.66
CA ALA A 17 16.99 25.69 -14.36
C ALA A 17 16.41 27.03 -14.86
N PHE A 18 15.08 27.18 -14.90
CA PHE A 18 14.44 28.43 -15.33
C PHE A 18 14.75 29.59 -14.37
N GLN A 19 15.45 30.60 -14.89
CA GLN A 19 15.94 31.79 -14.17
C GLN A 19 14.97 32.98 -14.18
N GLY A 20 13.85 32.87 -14.91
CA GLY A 20 12.82 33.91 -14.95
C GLY A 20 11.91 33.90 -13.72
N GLU A 21 11.01 34.90 -13.65
CA GLU A 21 9.98 34.98 -12.63
C GLU A 21 8.99 33.81 -12.75
N PRO A 22 8.75 33.00 -11.69
CA PRO A 22 7.83 31.87 -11.78
C PRO A 22 6.40 32.25 -12.20
N SER A 23 5.99 33.49 -11.97
CA SER A 23 4.69 34.04 -12.36
C SER A 23 4.51 34.20 -13.87
N THR A 24 5.59 34.13 -14.66
CA THR A 24 5.55 34.22 -16.13
C THR A 24 5.34 32.87 -16.81
N LEU A 25 5.42 31.76 -16.06
CA LEU A 25 5.14 30.42 -16.56
C LEU A 25 3.63 30.21 -16.69
N ASP A 26 3.19 29.30 -17.55
CA ASP A 26 1.76 28.97 -17.64
C ASP A 26 1.31 28.18 -16.39
N ARG A 27 0.00 28.22 -16.07
CA ARG A 27 -0.57 27.55 -14.88
C ARG A 27 -0.09 26.10 -14.67
N PRO A 28 -0.02 25.23 -15.70
CA PRO A 28 0.49 23.87 -15.54
C PRO A 28 1.97 23.81 -15.14
N GLU A 29 2.80 24.66 -15.73
CA GLU A 29 4.24 24.75 -15.43
C GLU A 29 4.48 25.30 -14.02
N GLN A 30 3.69 26.28 -13.59
CA GLN A 30 3.69 26.78 -12.21
C GLN A 30 3.38 25.65 -11.22
N LEU A 31 2.37 24.82 -11.51
CA LEU A 31 2.04 23.66 -10.71
C LEU A 31 3.20 22.66 -10.68
N LEU A 32 3.73 22.24 -11.83
CA LEU A 32 4.85 21.30 -11.90
C LEU A 32 6.09 21.82 -11.17
N ARG A 33 6.40 23.11 -11.29
CA ARG A 33 7.50 23.75 -10.57
C ARG A 33 7.28 23.73 -9.05
N SER A 34 6.05 23.97 -8.59
CA SER A 34 5.72 23.86 -7.15
C SER A 34 5.89 22.42 -6.63
N LEU A 35 5.58 21.42 -7.45
CA LEU A 35 5.76 20.01 -7.15
C LEU A 35 7.25 19.61 -7.08
N CYS A 36 8.12 20.23 -7.88
CA CYS A 36 9.56 19.98 -7.85
C CYS A 36 10.21 20.32 -6.49
N GLY A 37 9.58 21.23 -5.72
CA GLY A 37 10.05 21.60 -4.38
C GLY A 37 9.73 20.57 -3.30
N ILE A 38 8.91 19.56 -3.61
CA ILE A 38 8.50 18.53 -2.64
C ILE A 38 9.50 17.37 -2.71
N PRO A 39 10.29 17.12 -1.65
CA PRO A 39 11.24 16.01 -1.66
C PRO A 39 10.48 14.68 -1.69
N ARG A 40 10.98 13.75 -2.52
CA ARG A 40 10.45 12.39 -2.67
C ARG A 40 8.95 12.36 -3.01
N LEU A 41 8.48 13.31 -3.83
CA LEU A 41 7.07 13.47 -4.18
C LEU A 41 6.41 12.17 -4.67
N GLU A 42 7.07 11.43 -5.56
CA GLU A 42 6.53 10.17 -6.11
C GLU A 42 6.26 9.13 -5.02
N GLY A 43 7.23 8.89 -4.14
CA GLY A 43 7.11 7.96 -3.02
C GLY A 43 5.98 8.38 -2.06
N ARG A 44 5.88 9.67 -1.76
CA ARG A 44 4.77 10.22 -0.94
C ARG A 44 3.41 10.00 -1.58
N ILE A 45 3.26 10.24 -2.88
CA ILE A 45 1.99 10.02 -3.60
C ILE A 45 1.62 8.54 -3.58
N LEU A 46 2.56 7.65 -3.88
CA LEU A 46 2.34 6.21 -3.84
C LEU A 46 1.90 5.75 -2.44
N ALA A 47 2.58 6.22 -1.39
CA ALA A 47 2.24 5.90 -0.01
C ALA A 47 0.84 6.43 0.38
N MET A 48 0.48 7.65 -0.03
CA MET A 48 -0.84 8.21 0.21
C MET A 48 -1.95 7.45 -0.54
N MET A 49 -1.71 7.07 -1.78
CA MET A 49 -2.64 6.27 -2.58
C MET A 49 -2.84 4.89 -1.94
N PHE A 50 -1.76 4.23 -1.53
CA PHE A 50 -1.84 2.95 -0.84
C PHE A 50 -2.62 3.08 0.48
N LYS A 51 -2.30 4.08 1.31
CA LYS A 51 -3.01 4.34 2.56
C LYS A 51 -4.52 4.53 2.34
N ALA A 52 -4.91 5.26 1.30
CA ALA A 52 -6.32 5.50 0.98
C ALA A 52 -7.07 4.22 0.58
N GLN A 53 -6.37 3.23 0.04
CA GLN A 53 -6.96 1.98 -0.45
C GLN A 53 -6.77 0.80 0.54
N LEU A 54 -5.86 0.92 1.50
CA LEU A 54 -5.51 -0.16 2.43
C LEU A 54 -6.71 -0.71 3.21
N GLU A 55 -7.48 0.16 3.85
CA GLU A 55 -8.63 -0.23 4.68
C GLU A 55 -9.71 -0.96 3.87
N PRO A 56 -10.26 -0.40 2.77
CA PRO A 56 -11.25 -1.12 1.98
C PRO A 56 -10.72 -2.42 1.38
N ASP A 57 -9.43 -2.45 0.99
CA ASP A 57 -8.84 -3.67 0.45
C ASP A 57 -8.67 -4.77 1.50
N MET A 58 -8.27 -4.41 2.72
CA MET A 58 -8.18 -5.31 3.86
C MET A 58 -9.56 -5.84 4.25
N ASP A 59 -10.56 -4.98 4.33
CA ASP A 59 -11.92 -5.38 4.70
C ASP A 59 -12.49 -6.37 3.69
N GLU A 60 -12.33 -6.11 2.39
CA GLU A 60 -12.75 -7.04 1.34
C GLU A 60 -12.01 -8.38 1.46
N LEU A 61 -10.70 -8.36 1.68
CA LEU A 61 -9.89 -9.56 1.85
C LEU A 61 -10.37 -10.39 3.04
N LEU A 62 -10.56 -9.76 4.20
CA LEU A 62 -11.01 -10.41 5.43
C LEU A 62 -12.42 -10.99 5.26
N GLN A 63 -13.34 -10.24 4.65
CA GLN A 63 -14.70 -10.73 4.38
C GLN A 63 -14.70 -12.00 3.51
N GLN A 64 -13.85 -12.05 2.49
CA GLN A 64 -13.72 -13.22 1.62
C GLN A 64 -13.10 -14.42 2.36
N VAL A 65 -12.09 -14.18 3.22
CA VAL A 65 -11.49 -15.22 4.08
C VAL A 65 -12.52 -15.77 5.07
N ASP A 66 -13.28 -14.91 5.72
CA ASP A 66 -14.33 -15.30 6.68
C ASP A 66 -15.45 -16.09 5.99
N SER A 67 -15.82 -15.71 4.77
CA SER A 67 -16.78 -16.46 3.95
C SER A 67 -16.30 -17.89 3.67
N LEU A 68 -15.03 -18.05 3.27
CA LEU A 68 -14.42 -19.37 3.06
C LEU A 68 -14.37 -20.18 4.36
N LYS A 69 -13.95 -19.56 5.46
CA LYS A 69 -13.87 -20.19 6.77
C LYS A 69 -15.24 -20.68 7.23
N ALA A 70 -16.25 -19.83 7.17
CA ALA A 70 -17.62 -20.16 7.53
C ALA A 70 -18.17 -21.32 6.68
N ALA A 71 -17.88 -21.34 5.37
CA ALA A 71 -18.27 -22.44 4.50
C ALA A 71 -17.59 -23.76 4.88
N CYS A 72 -16.28 -23.73 5.17
CA CYS A 72 -15.53 -24.91 5.62
C CYS A 72 -16.09 -25.46 6.95
N GLU A 73 -16.31 -24.58 7.93
CA GLU A 73 -16.88 -24.96 9.23
C GLU A 73 -18.30 -25.52 9.08
N ALA A 74 -19.13 -24.90 8.24
CA ALA A 74 -20.50 -25.36 7.99
C ALA A 74 -20.53 -26.75 7.32
N VAL A 75 -19.62 -27.02 6.38
CA VAL A 75 -19.49 -28.34 5.75
C VAL A 75 -18.99 -29.39 6.73
N GLN A 76 -17.94 -29.08 7.50
CA GLN A 76 -17.33 -30.01 8.45
C GLN A 76 -18.27 -30.35 9.61
N GLY A 77 -19.02 -29.36 10.10
CA GLY A 77 -19.95 -29.50 11.22
C GLY A 77 -21.34 -30.03 10.87
N SER A 78 -21.68 -30.20 9.59
CA SER A 78 -23.04 -30.60 9.20
C SER A 78 -23.27 -32.11 9.35
N ALA A 79 -23.99 -32.48 10.41
CA ALA A 79 -24.49 -33.83 10.60
C ALA A 79 -25.47 -34.26 9.48
N GLU A 80 -26.27 -33.31 8.97
CA GLU A 80 -27.18 -33.56 7.85
C GLU A 80 -26.44 -33.91 6.55
N LEU A 81 -25.34 -33.21 6.24
CA LEU A 81 -24.51 -33.54 5.07
C LEU A 81 -23.85 -34.92 5.22
N GLN A 82 -23.33 -35.23 6.41
CA GLN A 82 -22.77 -36.55 6.69
C GLN A 82 -23.81 -37.66 6.53
N ALA A 83 -25.02 -37.48 7.06
CA ALA A 83 -26.11 -38.43 6.90
C ALA A 83 -26.54 -38.58 5.43
N LEU A 84 -26.57 -37.49 4.65
CA LEU A 84 -26.81 -37.57 3.20
C LEU A 84 -25.73 -38.40 2.50
N MET A 85 -24.45 -38.17 2.80
CA MET A 85 -23.35 -38.95 2.24
C MET A 85 -23.50 -40.44 2.59
N GLN A 86 -23.89 -40.75 3.83
CA GLN A 86 -24.14 -42.13 4.24
C GLN A 86 -25.29 -42.77 3.45
N ILE A 87 -26.43 -42.08 3.29
CA ILE A 87 -27.56 -42.61 2.49
C ILE A 87 -27.11 -42.92 1.07
N VAL A 88 -26.38 -42.01 0.42
CA VAL A 88 -25.85 -42.21 -0.93
C VAL A 88 -24.86 -43.38 -0.97
N LEU A 89 -24.01 -43.54 0.04
CA LEU A 89 -23.08 -44.68 0.16
C LEU A 89 -23.83 -46.00 0.24
N HIS A 90 -24.88 -46.09 1.07
CA HIS A 90 -25.69 -47.30 1.24
C HIS A 90 -26.41 -47.67 -0.06
N ILE A 91 -27.03 -46.68 -0.71
CA ILE A 91 -27.70 -46.88 -2.00
C ILE A 91 -26.67 -47.35 -3.05
N GLY A 92 -25.52 -46.69 -3.13
CA GLY A 92 -24.45 -47.06 -4.06
C GLY A 92 -23.90 -48.46 -3.83
N ASN A 93 -23.70 -48.86 -2.57
CA ASN A 93 -23.23 -50.21 -2.21
C ASN A 93 -24.27 -51.28 -2.55
N ALA A 94 -25.55 -51.01 -2.32
CA ALA A 94 -26.63 -51.93 -2.69
C ALA A 94 -26.71 -52.11 -4.21
N LEU A 95 -26.64 -51.03 -4.98
CA LEU A 95 -26.69 -51.08 -6.44
C LEU A 95 -25.48 -51.76 -7.07
N ASN A 96 -24.30 -51.63 -6.44
CA ASN A 96 -23.06 -52.22 -6.94
C ASN A 96 -22.70 -53.55 -6.26
N ALA A 97 -23.64 -54.18 -5.55
CA ALA A 97 -23.43 -55.47 -4.90
C ALA A 97 -22.93 -56.52 -5.89
N GLY A 98 -21.90 -57.28 -5.51
CA GLY A 98 -21.28 -58.29 -6.38
C GLY A 98 -20.33 -57.75 -7.45
N THR A 99 -20.11 -56.43 -7.52
CA THR A 99 -19.12 -55.82 -8.42
C THR A 99 -17.90 -55.32 -7.63
N ALA A 100 -16.81 -54.99 -8.34
CA ALA A 100 -15.62 -54.36 -7.75
C ALA A 100 -15.89 -52.97 -7.12
N ARG A 101 -17.08 -52.38 -7.34
CA ARG A 101 -17.50 -51.10 -6.77
C ARG A 101 -18.47 -51.25 -5.59
N GLY A 102 -18.83 -52.48 -5.20
CA GLY A 102 -19.61 -52.76 -4.01
C GLY A 102 -18.77 -52.67 -2.73
N ASN A 103 -19.44 -52.62 -1.58
CA ASN A 103 -18.82 -52.58 -0.24
C ASN A 103 -17.77 -51.47 -0.06
N ALA A 104 -17.98 -50.32 -0.69
CA ALA A 104 -17.13 -49.16 -0.53
C ALA A 104 -17.29 -48.56 0.88
N ALA A 105 -16.19 -48.03 1.44
CA ALA A 105 -16.19 -47.30 2.71
C ALA A 105 -16.51 -45.80 2.52
N GLY A 106 -16.49 -45.30 1.29
CA GLY A 106 -16.72 -43.90 0.97
C GLY A 106 -16.63 -43.65 -0.54
N PHE A 107 -16.94 -42.42 -0.95
CA PHE A 107 -16.88 -42.00 -2.36
C PHE A 107 -16.42 -40.54 -2.46
N ARG A 108 -15.97 -40.15 -3.66
CA ARG A 108 -15.61 -38.76 -3.95
C ARG A 108 -16.87 -37.90 -4.09
N PRO A 109 -16.93 -36.68 -3.52
CA PRO A 109 -18.12 -35.81 -3.63
C PRO A 109 -18.61 -35.56 -5.06
N SER A 110 -17.71 -35.59 -6.05
CA SER A 110 -18.09 -35.49 -7.47
C SER A 110 -19.04 -36.59 -7.96
N ALA A 111 -19.14 -37.72 -7.25
CA ALA A 111 -20.11 -38.77 -7.55
C ALA A 111 -21.57 -38.32 -7.30
N LEU A 112 -21.80 -37.31 -6.47
CA LEU A 112 -23.14 -36.76 -6.21
C LEU A 112 -23.79 -36.20 -7.49
N LEU A 113 -22.97 -35.63 -8.40
CA LEU A 113 -23.43 -35.11 -9.68
C LEU A 113 -23.98 -36.23 -10.58
N LYS A 114 -23.43 -37.44 -10.45
CA LYS A 114 -23.82 -38.61 -11.25
C LYS A 114 -25.18 -39.19 -10.85
N LEU A 115 -25.70 -38.86 -9.67
CA LEU A 115 -27.02 -39.34 -9.24
C LEU A 115 -28.12 -38.89 -10.19
N ALA A 116 -27.97 -37.73 -10.83
CA ALA A 116 -28.91 -37.24 -11.84
C ALA A 116 -28.78 -37.97 -13.20
N GLU A 117 -27.65 -38.62 -13.46
CA GLU A 117 -27.34 -39.28 -14.74
C GLU A 117 -27.87 -40.72 -14.79
N HIS A 118 -27.91 -41.40 -13.65
CA HIS A 118 -28.36 -42.79 -13.57
C HIS A 118 -29.90 -42.88 -13.51
N LYS A 119 -30.51 -43.38 -14.57
CA LYS A 119 -31.97 -43.56 -14.69
C LYS A 119 -32.41 -44.98 -14.33
N ALA A 120 -33.59 -45.08 -13.72
CA ALA A 120 -34.31 -46.33 -13.53
C ALA A 120 -34.82 -46.89 -14.87
N ALA A 121 -35.37 -48.11 -14.84
CA ALA A 121 -35.90 -48.80 -16.03
C ALA A 121 -36.99 -48.00 -16.77
N ASP A 122 -37.73 -47.15 -16.05
CA ASP A 122 -38.76 -46.26 -16.60
C ASP A 122 -38.20 -45.09 -17.44
N LYS A 123 -36.87 -44.90 -17.45
CA LYS A 123 -36.14 -43.81 -18.12
C LYS A 123 -36.56 -42.39 -17.70
N LYS A 124 -37.39 -42.26 -16.68
CA LYS A 124 -37.94 -40.99 -16.16
C LYS A 124 -37.37 -40.67 -14.79
N THR A 125 -37.31 -41.67 -13.91
CA THR A 125 -36.85 -41.52 -12.54
C THR A 125 -35.33 -41.68 -12.50
N THR A 126 -34.63 -40.74 -11.87
CA THR A 126 -33.17 -40.83 -11.66
C THR A 126 -32.85 -41.32 -10.26
N LEU A 127 -31.61 -41.76 -10.05
CA LEU A 127 -31.13 -42.14 -8.73
C LEU A 127 -31.20 -40.97 -7.75
N LEU A 128 -31.05 -39.73 -8.22
CA LEU A 128 -31.29 -38.53 -7.42
C LEU A 128 -32.75 -38.43 -6.95
N HIS A 129 -33.74 -38.64 -7.83
CA HIS A 129 -35.16 -38.62 -7.45
C HIS A 129 -35.43 -39.65 -6.35
N TYR A 130 -34.95 -40.88 -6.54
CA TYR A 130 -35.08 -41.95 -5.54
C TYR A 130 -34.36 -41.60 -4.23
N THR A 131 -33.16 -41.02 -4.29
CA THR A 131 -32.43 -40.60 -3.08
C THR A 131 -33.20 -39.54 -2.29
N VAL A 132 -33.83 -38.58 -2.98
CA VAL A 132 -34.67 -37.57 -2.34
C VAL A 132 -35.89 -38.21 -1.67
N GLU A 133 -36.55 -39.16 -2.32
CA GLU A 133 -37.69 -39.90 -1.75
C GLU A 133 -37.29 -40.68 -0.48
N VAL A 134 -36.14 -41.37 -0.52
CA VAL A 134 -35.57 -42.06 0.65
C VAL A 134 -35.28 -41.10 1.79
N VAL A 135 -34.69 -39.93 1.49
CA VAL A 135 -34.43 -38.89 2.49
C VAL A 135 -35.74 -38.38 3.10
N GLN A 136 -36.75 -38.09 2.29
CA GLN A 136 -38.04 -37.59 2.77
C GLN A 136 -38.77 -38.58 3.67
N THR A 137 -38.68 -39.87 3.34
CA THR A 137 -39.38 -40.94 4.06
C THR A 137 -38.65 -41.36 5.32
N ASN A 138 -37.33 -41.55 5.25
CA ASN A 138 -36.56 -42.22 6.29
C ASN A 138 -35.69 -41.27 7.13
N ALA A 139 -35.34 -40.10 6.60
CA ALA A 139 -34.43 -39.16 7.26
C ALA A 139 -34.81 -37.68 7.02
N PRO A 140 -36.04 -37.25 7.36
CA PRO A 140 -36.55 -35.92 6.97
C PRO A 140 -35.70 -34.75 7.50
N LYS A 141 -34.95 -34.95 8.58
CA LYS A 141 -34.00 -33.95 9.12
C LYS A 141 -32.87 -33.61 8.14
N VAL A 142 -32.46 -34.56 7.29
CA VAL A 142 -31.41 -34.39 6.27
C VAL A 142 -31.79 -33.32 5.24
N ARG A 143 -33.08 -33.04 5.04
CA ARG A 143 -33.54 -31.95 4.16
C ARG A 143 -32.93 -30.60 4.53
N ARG A 144 -32.57 -30.39 5.80
CA ARG A 144 -31.94 -29.15 6.29
C ARG A 144 -30.53 -28.93 5.76
N VAL A 145 -29.91 -29.90 5.07
CA VAL A 145 -28.64 -29.73 4.35
C VAL A 145 -28.70 -28.58 3.35
N THR A 146 -29.89 -28.24 2.82
CA THR A 146 -30.06 -27.11 1.90
C THR A 146 -29.79 -25.75 2.56
N ALA A 147 -29.83 -25.67 3.90
CA ALA A 147 -29.46 -24.47 4.64
C ALA A 147 -27.96 -24.11 4.48
N LEU A 148 -27.12 -25.05 4.04
CA LEU A 148 -25.71 -24.79 3.70
C LEU A 148 -25.54 -24.05 2.37
N LEU A 149 -26.52 -24.13 1.46
CA LEU A 149 -26.38 -23.65 0.09
C LEU A 149 -26.05 -22.16 -0.02
N PRO A 150 -26.65 -21.24 0.78
CA PRO A 150 -26.30 -19.82 0.71
C PRO A 150 -24.82 -19.57 1.07
N THR A 151 -24.33 -20.16 2.15
CA THR A 151 -22.93 -20.03 2.60
C THR A 151 -21.98 -20.62 1.56
N LEU A 152 -22.29 -21.80 1.02
CA LEU A 152 -21.49 -22.44 -0.01
C LEU A 152 -21.47 -21.64 -1.32
N ALA A 153 -22.59 -21.05 -1.73
CA ALA A 153 -22.69 -20.26 -2.96
C ALA A 153 -21.93 -18.93 -2.89
N GLN A 154 -21.79 -18.36 -1.70
CA GLN A 154 -20.93 -17.19 -1.48
C GLN A 154 -19.45 -17.59 -1.55
N ALA A 155 -19.06 -18.63 -0.80
CA ALA A 155 -17.69 -19.13 -0.78
C ALA A 155 -17.21 -19.68 -2.14
N SER A 156 -18.10 -20.27 -2.96
CA SER A 156 -17.73 -20.82 -4.26
C SER A 156 -17.27 -19.79 -5.28
N ARG A 157 -17.51 -18.50 -5.03
CA ARG A 157 -17.08 -17.39 -5.89
C ARG A 157 -15.70 -16.85 -5.50
N VAL A 158 -15.19 -17.24 -4.34
CA VAL A 158 -13.92 -16.76 -3.82
C VAL A 158 -12.77 -17.57 -4.43
N SER A 159 -11.82 -16.88 -5.04
CA SER A 159 -10.58 -17.49 -5.53
C SER A 159 -9.48 -17.39 -4.48
N LEU A 160 -8.97 -18.53 -4.03
CA LEU A 160 -7.85 -18.57 -3.09
C LEU A 160 -6.55 -18.02 -3.69
N GLU A 161 -6.40 -18.10 -5.01
CA GLU A 161 -5.25 -17.54 -5.72
C GLU A 161 -5.29 -16.01 -5.71
N GLU A 162 -6.46 -15.43 -6.01
CA GLU A 162 -6.66 -13.97 -5.96
C GLU A 162 -6.50 -13.42 -4.54
N LEU A 163 -7.03 -14.14 -3.53
CA LEU A 163 -6.82 -13.79 -2.13
C LEU A 163 -5.33 -13.72 -1.75
N ARG A 164 -4.56 -14.74 -2.16
CA ARG A 164 -3.11 -14.78 -1.89
C ARG A 164 -2.38 -13.66 -2.61
N ALA A 165 -2.74 -13.39 -3.86
CA ALA A 165 -2.17 -12.29 -4.63
C ALA A 165 -2.43 -10.95 -3.95
N LYS A 166 -3.71 -10.66 -3.59
CA LYS A 166 -4.11 -9.43 -2.92
C LYS A 166 -3.43 -9.26 -1.55
N SER A 167 -3.33 -10.33 -0.75
CA SER A 167 -2.59 -10.30 0.51
C SER A 167 -1.11 -9.97 0.31
N ALA A 168 -0.47 -10.55 -0.72
CA ALA A 168 0.92 -10.27 -1.02
C ALA A 168 1.14 -8.85 -1.56
N ASP A 169 0.19 -8.31 -2.34
CA ASP A 169 0.20 -6.92 -2.78
C ASP A 169 0.08 -5.94 -1.61
N LEU A 170 -0.83 -6.21 -0.67
CA LEU A 170 -0.98 -5.40 0.55
C LEU A 170 0.28 -5.42 1.42
N ALA A 171 0.89 -6.59 1.60
CA ALA A 171 2.15 -6.71 2.34
C ALA A 171 3.28 -5.91 1.67
N ARG A 172 3.45 -6.04 0.34
CA ARG A 172 4.44 -5.24 -0.41
C ARG A 172 4.18 -3.74 -0.32
N GLY A 173 2.91 -3.33 -0.38
CA GLY A 173 2.53 -1.93 -0.25
C GLY A 173 2.85 -1.37 1.14
N MET A 174 2.61 -2.14 2.20
CA MET A 174 3.01 -1.78 3.57
C MET A 174 4.52 -1.64 3.70
N ASP A 175 5.30 -2.60 3.21
CA ASP A 175 6.78 -2.52 3.20
C ASP A 175 7.27 -1.26 2.46
N GLN A 176 6.61 -0.91 1.35
CA GLN A 176 6.97 0.28 0.58
C GLN A 176 6.66 1.57 1.34
N VAL A 177 5.54 1.63 2.05
CA VAL A 177 5.19 2.77 2.91
C VAL A 177 6.20 2.90 4.06
N GLU A 178 6.55 1.80 4.72
CA GLU A 178 7.52 1.80 5.82
C GLU A 178 8.89 2.31 5.35
N ARG A 179 9.39 1.80 4.22
CA ARG A 179 10.64 2.28 3.61
C ARG A 179 10.60 3.77 3.28
N GLU A 180 9.47 4.25 2.76
CA GLU A 180 9.32 5.67 2.42
C GLU A 180 9.29 6.54 3.68
N LEU A 181 8.64 6.09 4.76
CA LEU A 181 8.67 6.76 6.07
C LEU A 181 10.10 6.90 6.59
N THR A 182 10.85 5.80 6.65
CA THR A 182 12.26 5.82 7.10
C THR A 182 13.10 6.75 6.23
N ALA A 183 12.96 6.68 4.91
CA ALA A 183 13.71 7.55 4.00
C ALA A 183 13.36 9.04 4.15
N LEU A 184 12.13 9.36 4.57
CA LEU A 184 11.71 10.73 4.85
C LEU A 184 12.28 11.25 6.17
N GLU A 185 12.35 10.41 7.19
CA GLU A 185 12.98 10.74 8.48
C GLU A 185 14.47 11.02 8.28
N GLU A 186 15.20 10.12 7.61
CA GLU A 186 16.62 10.31 7.31
C GLU A 186 16.88 11.57 6.46
N ALA A 187 16.00 11.87 5.51
CA ALA A 187 16.12 13.06 4.68
C ALA A 187 15.87 14.35 5.48
N ALA A 188 14.94 14.33 6.43
CA ALA A 188 14.66 15.45 7.31
C ALA A 188 15.85 15.73 8.25
N GLU A 189 16.44 14.69 8.84
CA GLU A 189 17.63 14.81 9.69
C GLU A 189 18.81 15.43 8.92
N LYS A 190 19.11 14.91 7.73
CA LYS A 190 20.18 15.45 6.87
C LYS A 190 19.96 16.91 6.47
N GLU A 191 18.72 17.30 6.22
CA GLU A 191 18.39 18.69 5.88
C GLU A 191 18.53 19.62 7.10
N GLU A 192 18.18 19.14 8.30
CA GLU A 192 18.39 19.87 9.54
C GLU A 192 19.90 20.07 9.83
N GLU A 193 20.71 19.02 9.73
CA GLU A 193 22.17 19.09 9.86
C GLU A 193 22.78 20.08 8.85
N ARG A 194 22.33 20.03 7.59
CA ARG A 194 22.77 20.96 6.54
C ARG A 194 22.43 22.41 6.88
N ARG A 195 21.22 22.64 7.40
CA ARG A 195 20.77 23.98 7.80
C ARG A 195 21.57 24.53 8.97
N GLU A 196 21.89 23.70 9.96
CA GLU A 196 22.74 24.09 11.08
C GLU A 196 24.18 24.40 10.66
N ALA A 197 24.75 23.60 9.76
CA ALA A 197 26.09 23.83 9.22
C ALA A 197 26.16 25.16 8.45
N LEU A 198 25.19 25.43 7.57
CA LEU A 198 25.10 26.70 6.85
C LEU A 198 24.92 27.90 7.81
N HIS A 199 24.12 27.74 8.86
CA HIS A 199 23.96 28.78 9.87
C HIS A 199 25.28 29.09 10.59
N ARG A 200 26.03 28.04 10.96
CA ARG A 200 27.34 28.17 11.61
C ARG A 200 28.34 28.89 10.72
N GLU A 201 28.45 28.48 9.45
CA GLU A 201 29.35 29.10 8.47
C GLU A 201 28.98 30.58 8.25
N ALA A 202 27.69 30.90 8.11
CA ALA A 202 27.23 32.28 7.97
C ALA A 202 27.58 33.14 9.20
N MET A 203 27.48 32.58 10.41
CA MET A 203 27.85 33.26 11.65
C MET A 203 29.35 33.50 11.79
N GLU A 204 30.18 32.54 11.36
CA GLU A 204 31.63 32.70 11.28
C GLU A 204 32.05 33.74 10.24
N ALA A 205 31.46 33.70 9.05
CA ALA A 205 31.70 34.71 8.02
C ALA A 205 31.29 36.12 8.48
N TRP A 206 30.16 36.23 9.18
CA TRP A 206 29.68 37.50 9.75
C TRP A 206 30.62 38.03 10.84
N SER A 207 31.11 37.16 11.73
CA SER A 207 32.03 37.57 12.79
C SER A 207 33.37 38.05 12.23
N ALA A 208 33.92 37.33 11.24
CA ALA A 208 35.14 37.72 10.53
C ALA A 208 34.97 39.06 9.78
N ALA A 209 33.84 39.25 9.09
CA ALA A 209 33.54 40.50 8.40
C ALA A 209 33.42 41.69 9.38
N LYS A 210 32.83 41.46 10.55
CA LYS A 210 32.72 42.47 11.62
C LYS A 210 34.10 42.86 12.15
N GLU A 211 34.98 41.90 12.38
CA GLU A 211 36.35 42.13 12.84
C GLU A 211 37.17 42.92 11.80
N GLN A 212 37.12 42.52 10.52
CA GLN A 212 37.77 43.27 9.43
C GLN A 212 37.28 44.71 9.34
N ARG A 213 35.97 44.93 9.47
CA ARG A 213 35.37 46.27 9.50
C ARG A 213 35.89 47.10 10.66
N ASP A 214 35.98 46.51 11.87
CA ASP A 214 36.41 47.22 13.07
C ASP A 214 37.92 47.56 13.00
N GLU A 215 38.74 46.65 12.48
CA GLU A 215 40.17 46.89 12.20
C GLU A 215 40.38 47.97 11.14
N ALA A 216 39.61 47.96 10.04
CA ALA A 216 39.66 49.01 9.02
C ALA A 216 39.31 50.39 9.62
N ARG A 217 38.31 50.45 10.51
CA ARG A 217 37.95 51.67 11.24
C ARG A 217 39.07 52.14 12.17
N ARG A 218 39.81 51.23 12.81
CA ARG A 218 40.95 51.55 13.67
C ARG A 218 42.10 52.16 12.85
N ARG A 219 42.51 51.48 11.77
CA ARG A 219 43.54 51.99 10.84
C ARG A 219 43.20 53.35 10.26
N HIS A 220 41.94 53.57 9.89
CA HIS A 220 41.51 54.87 9.37
C HIS A 220 41.56 55.98 10.43
N ARG A 221 41.32 55.69 11.72
CA ARG A 221 41.49 56.67 12.81
C ARG A 221 42.96 56.98 13.05
N GLU A 222 43.80 55.96 13.10
CA GLU A 222 45.25 56.11 13.29
C GLU A 222 45.89 56.90 12.15
N GLY A 223 45.54 56.59 10.90
CA GLY A 223 46.01 57.34 9.73
C GLY A 223 45.58 58.81 9.75
N ARG A 224 44.34 59.10 10.18
CA ARG A 224 43.87 60.50 10.34
C ARG A 224 44.57 61.24 11.48
N ALA A 225 44.89 60.56 12.58
CA ALA A 225 45.64 61.16 13.68
C ALA A 225 47.09 61.46 13.26
N ALA A 226 47.74 60.55 12.54
CA ALA A 226 49.09 60.75 12.01
C ALA A 226 49.17 61.91 11.00
N ALA A 227 48.21 62.02 10.07
CA ALA A 227 48.14 63.12 9.12
C ALA A 227 47.99 64.50 9.79
N ARG A 228 47.16 64.59 10.84
CA ARG A 228 47.02 65.82 11.65
C ARG A 228 48.29 66.18 12.41
N ALA A 229 49.06 65.19 12.87
CA ALA A 229 50.33 65.43 13.54
C ALA A 229 51.42 65.95 12.57
N SER A 230 51.43 65.51 11.31
CA SER A 230 52.36 66.02 10.30
C SER A 230 52.03 67.43 9.80
N GLU A 231 50.75 67.82 9.74
CA GLU A 231 50.34 69.17 9.34
C GLU A 231 50.60 70.23 10.43
N GLY A 232 50.66 69.82 11.71
CA GLY A 232 50.97 70.71 12.84
C GLY A 232 52.46 71.06 13.01
N GLY A 233 53.37 70.43 12.26
CA GLY A 233 54.84 70.62 12.37
C GLY A 233 55.44 71.67 11.43
N GLY A 234 54.64 72.28 10.54
CA GLY A 234 55.12 73.18 9.46
C GLY A 234 55.00 74.69 9.73
N GLY A 235 54.55 75.11 10.92
CA GLY A 235 54.31 76.53 11.24
C GLY A 235 55.26 77.08 12.30
N GLY A 236 56.53 77.28 11.95
CA GLY A 236 57.55 77.79 12.89
C GLY A 236 58.78 78.37 12.21
N GLY A 237 58.59 79.19 11.17
CA GLY A 237 59.67 79.92 10.52
C GLY A 237 59.14 81.16 9.81
N GLY A 238 59.20 82.32 10.47
CA GLY A 238 58.93 83.60 9.81
C GLY A 238 58.79 84.79 10.75
N GLY A 239 59.82 85.65 10.76
CA GLY A 239 59.81 87.02 11.30
C GLY A 239 60.75 87.17 12.51
N GLY A 240 61.86 87.93 12.48
CA GLY A 240 62.33 88.97 11.56
C GLY A 240 62.71 90.20 12.40
N GLY A 241 63.88 90.80 12.14
CA GLY A 241 64.28 92.12 12.67
C GLY A 241 65.30 92.09 13.79
#